data_AF-A0AAW1WRP1-F1
#
_entry.id   AF-A0AAW1WRP1-F1
#
_cell.length_a   1.000
_cell.length_b   1.000
_cell.length_c   1.000
_cell.angle_alpha   90.00
_cell.angle_beta   90.00
_cell.angle_gamma   90.00
#
_symmetry.space_group_name_H-M   'P 1'
#
loop_
_entity.id
_entity.type
_entity.pdbx_description
1 polymer ?
#
loop_
_entity_poly.entity_id
_entity_poly.type
_entity_poly.pdbx_seq_one_letter_code
_entity_poly.pdbx_strand_id
1 'polypeptide(L)' 'MAGISGFRSLAPKTKNVIVAGGLTAFVFGVYFYTMRAVGGTDELQTAIDKFEGDKIQKQAEGSMASKV' A
#
# COMPACT_ATOMS: atom_id res chain seq x y z
N MET A 1 -17.64 28.30 -14.77
CA MET A 1 -17.60 26.86 -15.15
C MET A 1 -16.85 26.69 -16.47
N ALA A 2 -15.51 26.73 -16.48
CA ALA A 2 -14.72 26.64 -17.71
C ALA A 2 -14.46 25.19 -18.18
N GLY A 3 -14.54 24.20 -17.28
CA GLY A 3 -14.18 22.81 -17.58
C GLY A 3 -15.11 22.10 -18.57
N ILE A 4 -16.43 22.30 -18.43
CA ILE A 4 -17.43 21.65 -19.31
C ILE A 4 -17.46 22.32 -20.69
N SER A 5 -17.35 23.65 -20.73
CA SER A 5 -17.30 24.41 -21.99
C SER A 5 -16.02 24.12 -22.78
N GLY A 6 -14.86 24.04 -22.10
CA GLY A 6 -13.58 23.70 -22.71
C GLY A 6 -13.51 22.26 -23.21
N PHE A 7 -14.06 21.28 -22.48
CA PHE A 7 -14.12 19.91 -22.98
C PHE A 7 -15.05 19.77 -24.19
N ARG A 8 -16.17 20.52 -24.22
CA ARG A 8 -17.09 20.51 -25.36
C ARG A 8 -16.46 21.05 -26.64
N SER A 9 -15.57 22.03 -26.56
CA SER A 9 -14.91 22.63 -27.73
C SER A 9 -13.75 21.81 -28.32
N LEU A 10 -13.30 20.73 -27.65
CA LEU A 10 -12.23 19.87 -28.15
C LEU A 10 -12.66 19.03 -29.36
N ALA A 11 -11.70 18.61 -30.17
CA ALA A 11 -11.93 17.62 -31.22
C ALA A 11 -12.33 16.25 -30.62
N PRO A 12 -13.18 15.45 -31.30
CA PRO A 12 -13.65 14.17 -30.77
C PRO A 12 -12.53 13.20 -30.34
N LYS A 13 -11.43 13.13 -31.11
CA LYS A 13 -10.28 12.29 -30.76
C LYS A 13 -9.64 12.72 -29.42
N THR A 14 -9.50 14.02 -29.19
CA THR A 14 -8.94 14.55 -27.94
C THR A 14 -9.83 14.24 -26.75
N LYS A 15 -11.16 14.30 -26.91
CA LYS A 15 -12.11 13.88 -25.87
C LYS A 15 -11.92 12.41 -25.51
N ASN A 16 -11.77 11.54 -26.51
CA ASN A 16 -11.56 10.12 -26.29
C ASN A 16 -10.24 9.84 -25.55
N VAL A 17 -9.17 10.56 -25.86
CA VAL A 17 -7.88 10.45 -25.14
C VAL A 17 -8.03 10.88 -23.68
N ILE A 18 -8.72 11.98 -23.40
CA ILE A 18 -8.96 12.44 -22.03
C ILE A 18 -9.78 11.43 -21.24
N VAL A 19 -10.87 10.92 -21.85
CA VAL A 19 -11.73 9.92 -21.21
C VAL A 19 -10.98 8.62 -20.96
N ALA A 20 -10.25 8.12 -21.96
CA ALA A 20 -9.43 6.91 -21.82
C ALA A 20 -8.34 7.10 -20.75
N GLY A 21 -7.59 8.21 -20.80
CA GLY A 21 -6.56 8.53 -19.82
C GLY A 21 -7.11 8.64 -18.40
N GLY A 22 -8.26 9.29 -18.22
CA GLY A 22 -8.94 9.39 -16.92
C GLY A 22 -9.38 8.03 -16.38
N LEU A 23 -9.99 7.19 -17.23
CA LEU A 23 -10.39 5.84 -16.85
C LEU A 23 -9.17 4.98 -16.48
N THR A 24 -8.10 5.03 -17.26
CA THR A 24 -6.85 4.31 -17.00
C THR A 24 -6.21 4.76 -15.70
N ALA A 25 -6.10 6.07 -15.47
CA ALA A 25 -5.52 6.61 -14.24
C ALA A 25 -6.36 6.25 -13.00
N PHE A 26 -7.69 6.25 -13.13
CA PHE A 26 -8.58 5.86 -12.04
C PHE A 26 -8.41 4.37 -11.67
N VAL A 27 -8.46 3.47 -12.65
CA VAL A 27 -8.30 2.03 -12.42
C VAL A 27 -6.91 1.73 -11.85
N PHE A 28 -5.86 2.32 -12.42
CA PHE A 28 -4.49 2.18 -11.93
C PHE A 28 -4.34 2.73 -10.50
N GLY A 29 -4.93 3.89 -10.22
CA GLY A 29 -4.91 4.51 -8.90
C GLY A 29 -5.59 3.65 -7.83
N VAL A 30 -6.76 3.07 -8.13
CA VAL A 30 -7.45 2.15 -7.21
C VAL A 30 -6.63 0.88 -6.98
N TYR A 31 -6.10 0.27 -8.03
CA TYR A 31 -5.26 -0.93 -7.93
C TYR A 31 -3.99 -0.67 -7.10
N PHE A 32 -3.31 0.46 -7.36
CA PHE A 32 -2.14 0.86 -6.60
C PHE A 32 -2.51 1.16 -5.14
N TYR A 33 -3.62 1.85 -4.90
CA TYR A 33 -4.08 2.19 -3.56
C TYR A 33 -4.39 0.94 -2.74
N THR A 34 -5.08 -0.05 -3.31
CA THR A 34 -5.38 -1.30 -2.60
C THR A 34 -4.11 -2.08 -2.31
N MET A 35 -3.17 -2.16 -3.25
CA MET A 35 -1.86 -2.78 -2.98
C MET A 35 -1.04 -2.02 -1.93
N ARG A 36 -1.10 -0.68 -1.91
CA ARG A 36 -0.42 0.15 -0.92
C ARG A 36 -1.05 0.03 0.47
N ALA A 37 -2.38 0.01 0.55
CA ALA A 37 -3.13 -0.02 1.80
C ALA A 37 -3.25 -1.42 2.40
N VAL A 38 -3.24 -2.47 1.58
CA VAL A 38 -3.40 -3.87 2.01
C VAL A 38 -2.09 -4.65 1.96
N GLY A 39 -1.12 -4.26 1.13
CA GLY A 39 0.18 -4.94 1.00
C GLY A 39 1.24 -4.57 2.04
N GLY A 40 0.91 -3.69 3.00
CA GLY A 40 1.82 -3.27 4.07
C GLY A 40 1.61 -3.96 5.41
N THR A 41 0.58 -4.80 5.55
CA THR A 41 0.14 -5.38 6.84
C THR A 41 0.79 -6.70 7.22
N ASP A 42 2.02 -6.98 6.75
CA ASP A 42 2.87 -8.02 7.37
C ASP A 42 3.47 -7.56 8.71
N GLU A 43 2.98 -6.44 9.27
CA GLU A 43 3.28 -5.98 10.62
C GLU A 43 2.88 -7.01 11.70
N LEU A 44 1.85 -7.81 11.43
CA LEU A 44 1.38 -8.81 12.38
C LEU A 44 2.36 -10.01 12.49
N GLN A 45 2.94 -10.44 11.37
CA GLN A 45 4.02 -11.45 11.37
C GLN A 45 5.34 -10.85 11.85
N THR A 46 5.66 -9.61 11.49
CA THR A 46 6.85 -8.90 11.99
C THR A 46 6.79 -8.71 13.52
N ALA A 47 5.61 -8.47 14.09
CA ALA A 47 5.42 -8.40 15.53
C ALA A 47 5.54 -9.77 16.22
N ILE A 48 5.07 -10.84 15.57
CA ILE A 48 5.24 -12.22 16.06
C ILE A 48 6.71 -12.62 16.03
N ASP A 49 7.42 -12.38 14.93
CA ASP A 49 8.86 -12.68 14.81
C ASP A 49 9.69 -11.92 15.85
N LYS A 50 9.36 -10.65 16.12
CA LYS A 50 10.00 -9.86 17.18
C LYS A 50 9.70 -10.43 18.57
N PHE A 51 8.47 -10.85 18.83
CA PHE A 51 8.08 -11.43 20.11
C PHE A 51 8.74 -12.79 20.36
N GLU A 52 8.83 -13.65 19.34
CA GLU A 52 9.51 -14.94 19.44
C GLU A 52 11.02 -14.78 19.63
N GLY A 53 11.65 -13.82 18.92
CA GLY A 53 13.07 -13.47 19.10
C GLY A 53 13.41 -13.01 20.52
N ASP A 54 12.60 -12.10 21.09
CA ASP A 54 12.78 -11.59 22.45
C ASP A 54 12.59 -12.69 23.51
N LYS A 55 11.70 -13.66 23.24
CA LYS A 55 11.46 -14.82 24.13
C LYS A 55 12.63 -15.80 24.16
N ILE A 56 13.36 -15.95 23.05
CA ILE A 56 14.56 -16.80 22.97
C ILE A 56 15.72 -16.13 23.72
N GLN A 57 15.93 -14.82 23.57
CA GLN A 57 16.97 -14.08 24.31
C GLN A 57 16.74 -14.12 25.82
N LYS A 58 15.51 -13.86 26.29
CA LYS A 58 15.20 -13.93 27.74
C LYS A 58 15.37 -15.32 28.34
N GLN A 59 15.11 -16.38 27.58
CA GLN A 59 15.36 -17.75 28.05
C GLN A 59 16.86 -18.08 28.11
N ALA A 60 17.66 -17.58 27.17
CA ALA A 60 19.11 -17.73 27.20
C ALA A 60 19.71 -17.05 28.44
N GLU A 61 19.31 -15.82 28.75
CA GLU A 61 19.77 -15.08 29.93
C GLU A 61 19.31 -15.72 31.26
N GLY A 62 18.05 -16.20 31.33
CA GLY A 62 17.54 -16.90 32.51
C GLY A 62 18.21 -18.27 32.76
N SER A 63 18.59 -18.99 31.70
CA SER A 63 19.32 -20.26 31.82
C SER A 63 20.77 -20.09 32.27
N MET A 64 21.40 -18.96 31.95
CA MET A 64 22.76 -18.61 32.38
C MET A 64 22.79 -18.14 33.84
N ALA A 65 21.75 -17.44 34.31
CA ALA A 65 21.62 -17.02 35.71
C ALA A 65 21.29 -18.17 36.69
N SER A 66 20.69 -19.26 36.19
CA SER A 66 20.36 -20.46 36.99
C SER A 66 21.55 -21.43 37.15
N LYS A 67 22.67 -21.17 36.48
CA LYS A 67 23.88 -22.03 36.49
C LYS A 67 25.07 -21.34 37.17
N VAL A 68 24.85 -20.75 38.33
CA VAL A 68 25.89 -20.22 39.24
C VAL A 68 25.64 -20.71 40.65
#